data_AF-A0A6L3EYR8-F1
#
_entry.id   AF-A0A6L3EYR8-F1
#
_cell.length_a   1.000
_cell.length_b   1.000
_cell.length_c   1.000
_cell.angle_alpha   90.00
_cell.angle_beta   90.00
_cell.angle_gamma   90.00
#
_symmetry.space_group_name_H-M   'P 1'
#
loop_
_entity.id
_entity.type
_entity.pdbx_description
1 polymer ?
#
loop_
_entity_poly.entity_id
_entity_poly.type
_entity_poly.pdbx_seq_one_letter_code
_entity_poly.pdbx_strand_id
1 'polypeptide(L)'
;GLREHKKYKLAHQVARNHLEQVAAVFKETGTFGENYAPETTAPGNPAKKDFIGATGVSPISILLEHIIGVRADWPQRRVYWERLLDTDEPYGIKNHPLGPDGTVDLIGDATKITITTDTPFTLVMRDKEQSLQTAVPAGTTEIDLS
;
A
#
# COMPACT_ATOMS: atom_id res chain seq x y z
N GLY A 1 -0.61 12.22 -10.01
CA GLY A 1 -0.88 13.39 -9.16
C GLY A 1 0.23 13.63 -8.13
N LEU A 2 -0.04 13.43 -6.83
CA LEU A 2 0.87 13.86 -5.75
C LEU A 2 2.24 13.14 -5.73
N ARG A 3 2.28 11.83 -6.02
CA ARG A 3 3.52 11.05 -6.08
C ARG A 3 4.41 11.43 -7.27
N GLU A 4 3.83 11.79 -8.42
CA GLU A 4 4.57 12.29 -9.60
C GLU A 4 5.28 13.61 -9.29
N HIS A 5 4.76 14.38 -8.34
CA HIS A 5 5.39 15.59 -7.79
C HIS A 5 6.19 15.33 -6.50
N LYS A 6 6.53 14.08 -6.21
CA LYS A 6 7.32 13.65 -5.04
C LYS A 6 6.71 14.00 -3.67
N LYS A 7 5.39 14.24 -3.58
CA LYS A 7 4.67 14.55 -2.34
C LYS A 7 4.13 13.30 -1.63
N TYR A 8 5.02 12.36 -1.30
CA TYR A 8 4.66 11.04 -0.77
C TYR A 8 3.97 11.09 0.60
N LYS A 9 4.49 11.91 1.53
CA LYS A 9 3.87 12.10 2.86
C LYS A 9 2.43 12.61 2.76
N LEU A 10 2.19 13.57 1.87
CA LEU A 10 0.85 14.12 1.64
C LEU A 10 -0.07 13.06 0.99
N ALA A 11 0.43 12.27 0.04
CA ALA A 11 -0.33 11.17 -0.54
C ALA A 11 -0.74 10.12 0.50
N HIS A 12 0.17 9.78 1.44
CA HIS A 12 -0.13 8.89 2.56
C HIS A 12 -1.18 9.47 3.52
N GLN A 13 -1.07 10.74 3.89
CA GLN A 13 -2.04 11.40 4.77
C GLN A 13 -3.44 11.45 4.15
N VAL A 14 -3.54 11.80 2.86
CA VAL A 14 -4.82 11.81 2.13
C VAL A 14 -5.43 10.42 2.08
N ALA A 15 -4.62 9.39 1.80
CA ALA A 15 -5.08 8.00 1.79
C ALA A 15 -5.57 7.53 3.16
N ARG A 16 -4.86 7.88 4.25
CA ARG A 16 -5.28 7.56 5.62
C ARG A 16 -6.62 8.16 5.96
N ASN A 17 -6.79 9.46 5.74
CA ASN A 17 -8.05 10.14 5.98
C ASN A 17 -9.18 9.49 5.17
N HIS A 18 -8.96 9.21 3.88
CA HIS A 18 -9.96 8.54 3.06
C HIS A 18 -10.34 7.15 3.61
N LEU A 19 -9.36 6.33 4.00
CA LEU A 19 -9.63 5.00 4.54
C LEU A 19 -10.35 5.05 5.90
N GLU A 20 -10.02 6.01 6.77
CA GLU A 20 -10.71 6.24 8.04
C GLU A 20 -12.19 6.58 7.81
N GLN A 21 -12.49 7.43 6.82
CA GLN A 21 -13.86 7.76 6.43
C GLN A 21 -14.61 6.55 5.84
N VAL A 22 -13.95 5.78 4.97
CA VAL A 22 -14.49 4.54 4.39
C VAL A 22 -14.83 3.52 5.48
N ALA A 23 -13.92 3.33 6.44
CA ALA A 23 -14.09 2.40 7.55
C ALA A 23 -15.21 2.84 8.50
N ALA A 24 -15.35 4.14 8.77
CA ALA A 24 -16.44 4.69 9.57
C ALA A 24 -17.80 4.45 8.92
N VAL A 25 -17.94 4.73 7.62
CA VAL A 25 -19.17 4.45 6.86
C VAL A 25 -19.47 2.96 6.79
N PHE A 26 -18.47 2.10 6.60
CA PHE A 26 -18.68 0.65 6.61
C PHE A 26 -19.16 0.15 7.98
N LYS A 27 -18.56 0.64 9.08
CA LYS A 27 -18.97 0.30 10.45
C LYS A 27 -20.41 0.70 10.75
N GLU A 28 -20.88 1.80 10.16
CA GLU A 28 -22.23 2.34 10.37
C GLU A 28 -23.28 1.71 9.45
N THR A 29 -22.93 1.39 8.20
CA THR A 29 -23.89 0.99 7.15
C THR A 29 -23.85 -0.49 6.78
N GLY A 30 -22.79 -1.20 7.17
CA GLY A 30 -22.57 -2.61 6.81
C GLY A 30 -22.26 -2.85 5.33
N THR A 31 -22.04 -1.79 4.52
CA THR A 31 -21.73 -1.90 3.08
C THR A 31 -20.82 -0.75 2.61
N PHE A 32 -20.16 -0.91 1.46
CA PHE A 32 -19.31 0.13 0.86
C PHE A 32 -20.13 1.02 -0.08
N GLY A 33 -19.86 2.33 -0.07
CA GLY A 33 -20.55 3.33 -0.91
C GLY A 33 -19.74 3.72 -2.16
N GLU A 34 -20.42 4.22 -3.19
CA GLU A 34 -19.80 4.59 -4.48
C GLU A 34 -19.00 5.90 -4.42
N ASN A 35 -19.39 6.82 -3.54
CA ASN A 35 -18.76 8.11 -3.35
C ASN A 35 -18.75 8.47 -1.85
N TYR A 36 -17.65 9.05 -1.37
CA TYR A 36 -17.50 9.55 -0.01
C TYR A 36 -17.44 11.08 -0.04
N ALA A 37 -18.33 11.76 0.68
CA ALA A 37 -18.31 13.22 0.75
C ALA A 37 -17.05 13.70 1.50
N PRO A 38 -16.32 14.71 0.98
CA PRO A 38 -15.08 15.19 1.61
C PRO A 38 -15.30 15.84 2.98
N GLU A 39 -16.56 16.15 3.36
CA GLU A 39 -16.88 16.97 4.54
C GLU A 39 -17.88 16.31 5.52
N THR A 40 -18.38 15.10 5.24
CA THR A 40 -19.29 14.36 6.15
C THR A 40 -19.17 12.84 5.96
N THR A 41 -19.30 12.07 7.06
CA THR A 41 -19.54 10.62 7.06
C THR A 41 -20.93 10.29 6.48
N ALA A 42 -21.11 10.44 5.17
CA ALA A 42 -22.32 10.06 4.46
C ALA A 42 -21.99 9.60 3.03
N PRO A 43 -22.72 8.61 2.47
CA PRO A 43 -22.64 8.28 1.06
C PRO A 43 -23.03 9.48 0.19
N GLY A 44 -22.30 9.74 -0.91
CA GLY A 44 -22.70 10.72 -1.90
C GLY A 44 -24.06 10.37 -2.54
N ASN A 45 -24.83 11.38 -2.97
CA ASN A 45 -26.14 11.18 -3.61
C ASN A 45 -26.08 11.58 -5.10
N PRO A 46 -26.36 10.66 -6.05
CA PRO A 46 -26.84 9.30 -5.86
C PRO A 46 -25.73 8.28 -5.56
N ALA A 47 -26.01 7.34 -4.64
CA ALA A 47 -25.22 6.12 -4.44
C ALA A 47 -26.18 4.93 -4.50
N LYS A 48 -25.92 3.99 -5.41
CA LYS A 48 -26.74 2.79 -5.58
C LYS A 48 -26.28 1.72 -4.59
N LYS A 49 -27.21 1.18 -3.81
CA LYS A 49 -26.94 0.08 -2.86
C LYS A 49 -26.55 -1.18 -3.65
N ASP A 50 -25.55 -1.91 -3.15
CA ASP A 50 -25.05 -3.19 -3.70
C ASP A 50 -24.39 -3.14 -5.10
N PHE A 51 -23.76 -2.01 -5.46
CA PHE A 51 -22.92 -1.92 -6.66
C PHE A 51 -21.42 -2.07 -6.29
N ILE A 52 -20.93 -3.31 -6.32
CA ILE A 52 -19.52 -3.63 -6.06
C ILE A 52 -18.75 -3.60 -7.40
N GLY A 53 -18.49 -2.40 -7.89
CA GLY A 53 -17.58 -2.15 -9.02
C GLY A 53 -16.16 -1.82 -8.53
N ALA A 54 -15.51 -0.84 -9.17
CA ALA A 54 -14.20 -0.29 -8.78
C ALA A 54 -14.10 0.20 -7.31
N THR A 55 -15.22 0.28 -6.60
CA THR A 55 -15.39 0.76 -5.23
C THR A 55 -14.95 -0.24 -4.15
N GLY A 56 -14.98 -1.55 -4.40
CA GLY A 56 -14.41 -2.55 -3.47
C GLY A 56 -12.89 -2.72 -3.64
N VAL A 57 -12.40 -2.53 -4.86
CA VAL A 57 -10.96 -2.55 -5.20
C VAL A 57 -10.27 -1.30 -4.64
N SER A 58 -10.97 -0.16 -4.59
CA SER A 58 -10.39 1.11 -4.16
C SER A 58 -9.85 1.09 -2.72
N PRO A 59 -10.58 0.63 -1.67
CA PRO A 59 -10.05 0.56 -0.32
C PRO A 59 -8.86 -0.40 -0.18
N ILE A 60 -8.89 -1.55 -0.86
CA ILE A 60 -7.80 -2.54 -0.82
C ILE A 60 -6.55 -1.98 -1.50
N SER A 61 -6.69 -1.39 -2.69
CA SER A 61 -5.59 -0.73 -3.40
C SER A 61 -5.06 0.47 -2.63
N ILE A 62 -5.92 1.27 -2.00
CA ILE A 62 -5.48 2.41 -1.17
C ILE A 62 -4.72 1.90 0.07
N LEU A 63 -5.24 0.89 0.78
CA LEU A 63 -4.55 0.27 1.91
C LEU A 63 -3.18 -0.27 1.48
N LEU A 64 -3.14 -1.09 0.43
CA LEU A 64 -1.91 -1.73 -0.04
C LEU A 64 -0.89 -0.70 -0.52
N GLU A 65 -1.29 0.21 -1.41
CA GLU A 65 -0.35 1.07 -2.12
C GLU A 65 0.02 2.34 -1.34
N HIS A 66 -0.85 2.81 -0.46
CA HIS A 66 -0.66 4.08 0.22
C HIS A 66 -0.46 3.93 1.72
N ILE A 67 -1.07 2.93 2.37
CA ILE A 67 -0.90 2.72 3.82
C ILE A 67 0.26 1.77 4.09
N ILE A 68 0.20 0.55 3.57
CA ILE A 68 1.33 -0.40 3.61
C ILE A 68 2.46 0.08 2.69
N GLY A 69 2.11 0.75 1.60
CA GLY A 69 3.03 1.48 0.75
C GLY A 69 3.70 0.64 -0.35
N VAL A 70 3.19 -0.56 -0.65
CA VAL A 70 3.80 -1.46 -1.64
C VAL A 70 3.17 -1.31 -3.01
N ARG A 71 4.00 -1.19 -4.05
CA ARG A 71 3.59 -1.17 -5.46
C ARG A 71 4.58 -1.98 -6.30
N ALA A 72 4.08 -2.70 -7.31
CA ALA A 72 4.92 -3.40 -8.27
C ALA A 72 4.82 -2.76 -9.66
N ASP A 73 5.97 -2.44 -10.25
CA ASP A 73 6.15 -2.18 -11.68
C ASP A 73 6.83 -3.40 -12.29
N TRP A 74 6.01 -4.41 -12.59
CA TRP A 74 6.51 -5.71 -13.03
C TRP A 74 7.19 -5.70 -14.41
N PRO A 75 6.70 -4.96 -15.43
CA PRO A 75 7.41 -4.83 -16.69
C PRO A 75 8.85 -4.30 -16.53
N GLN A 76 9.10 -3.45 -15.52
CA GLN A 76 10.45 -2.97 -15.19
C GLN A 76 11.15 -3.76 -14.08
N ARG A 77 10.57 -4.88 -13.62
CA ARG A 77 11.01 -5.71 -12.49
C ARG A 77 11.39 -4.90 -11.26
N ARG A 78 10.52 -3.96 -10.89
CA ARG A 78 10.71 -3.07 -9.74
C ARG A 78 9.57 -3.20 -8.75
N VAL A 79 9.91 -3.33 -7.48
CA VAL A 79 8.95 -3.25 -6.38
C VAL A 79 9.32 -2.03 -5.54
N TYR A 80 8.34 -1.19 -5.28
CA TYR A 80 8.47 0.00 -4.48
C TYR A 80 7.86 -0.26 -3.11
N TRP A 81 8.55 0.15 -2.05
CA TRP A 81 8.01 0.12 -0.70
C TRP A 81 8.22 1.48 0.00
N GLU A 82 7.14 2.24 0.11
CA GLU A 82 7.10 3.52 0.81
C GLU A 82 6.63 3.32 2.26
N ARG A 83 7.59 3.20 3.17
CA ARG A 83 7.41 2.87 4.59
C ARG A 83 7.13 4.11 5.42
N LEU A 84 5.87 4.56 5.43
CA LEU A 84 5.46 5.83 6.05
C LEU A 84 4.60 5.70 7.31
N LEU A 85 4.23 4.48 7.70
CA LEU A 85 3.50 4.24 8.95
C LEU A 85 4.34 4.66 10.16
N ASP A 86 3.66 5.23 11.14
CA ASP A 86 4.25 5.63 12.41
C ASP A 86 4.08 4.49 13.41
N THR A 87 4.95 3.47 13.30
CA THR A 87 4.89 2.24 14.09
C THR A 87 6.28 1.61 14.17
N ASP A 88 6.61 1.06 15.33
CA ASP A 88 7.83 0.25 15.54
C ASP A 88 7.56 -1.25 15.26
N GLU A 89 6.28 -1.65 15.19
CA GLU A 89 5.88 -3.02 14.86
C GLU A 89 6.23 -3.39 13.41
N PRO A 90 6.72 -4.62 13.15
CA PRO A 90 6.93 -5.11 11.80
C PRO A 90 5.64 -5.14 10.97
N TYR A 91 5.71 -4.65 9.74
CA TYR A 91 4.57 -4.70 8.81
C TYR A 91 5.03 -4.95 7.37
N GLY A 92 4.06 -5.17 6.50
CA GLY A 92 4.26 -5.31 5.07
C GLY A 92 3.21 -6.22 4.44
N ILE A 93 3.62 -7.07 3.51
CA ILE A 93 2.72 -7.97 2.77
C ILE A 93 3.29 -9.38 2.69
N LYS A 94 2.40 -10.35 2.50
CA LYS A 94 2.75 -11.75 2.26
C LYS A 94 2.00 -12.28 1.04
N ASN A 95 2.64 -13.19 0.32
CA ASN A 95 2.14 -13.87 -0.87
C ASN A 95 1.58 -12.91 -1.92
N HIS A 96 2.23 -11.76 -2.10
CA HIS A 96 1.79 -10.76 -3.06
C HIS A 96 2.24 -11.14 -4.47
N PRO A 97 1.33 -11.21 -5.45
CA PRO A 97 1.68 -11.62 -6.81
C PRO A 97 2.55 -10.56 -7.49
N LEU A 98 3.62 -11.02 -8.14
CA LEU A 98 4.51 -10.24 -8.99
C LEU A 98 4.27 -10.63 -10.46
N GLY A 99 3.24 -10.04 -11.05
CA GLY A 99 2.80 -10.41 -12.39
C GLY A 99 2.41 -11.90 -12.46
N PRO A 100 2.60 -12.56 -13.62
CA PRO A 100 2.32 -13.98 -13.77
C PRO A 100 3.45 -14.89 -13.27
N ASP A 101 4.60 -14.32 -12.88
CA ASP A 101 5.86 -15.06 -12.78
C ASP A 101 6.17 -15.54 -11.36
N GLY A 102 5.58 -14.91 -10.33
CA GLY A 102 5.98 -15.21 -8.97
C GLY A 102 5.22 -14.48 -7.87
N THR A 103 5.69 -14.66 -6.63
CA THR A 103 5.15 -13.98 -5.44
C THR A 103 6.25 -13.41 -4.54
N VAL A 104 5.85 -12.49 -3.65
CA VAL A 104 6.76 -11.89 -2.68
C VAL A 104 6.12 -11.70 -1.30
N ASP A 105 6.92 -11.98 -0.28
CA ASP A 105 6.75 -11.51 1.08
C ASP A 105 7.71 -10.33 1.32
N LEU A 106 7.19 -9.22 1.84
CA LEU A 106 7.96 -8.06 2.29
C LEU A 106 7.54 -7.77 3.72
N ILE A 107 8.42 -7.96 4.71
CA ILE A 107 8.13 -7.70 6.12
C ILE A 107 9.29 -6.92 6.72
N GLY A 108 9.02 -5.87 7.49
CA GLY A 108 10.10 -5.10 8.11
C GLY A 108 9.65 -4.12 9.18
N ASP A 109 10.59 -3.81 10.06
CA ASP A 109 10.50 -2.84 11.17
C ASP A 109 11.54 -1.72 10.99
N ALA A 110 11.73 -0.86 12.00
CA ALA A 110 12.65 0.27 11.91
C ALA A 110 14.11 -0.12 11.57
N THR A 111 14.51 -1.35 11.90
CA THR A 111 15.91 -1.82 11.84
C THR A 111 16.16 -2.89 10.79
N LYS A 112 15.14 -3.62 10.34
CA LYS A 112 15.33 -4.72 9.40
C LYS A 112 14.19 -4.86 8.41
N ILE A 113 14.53 -5.26 7.18
CA ILE A 113 13.59 -5.79 6.18
C ILE A 113 13.97 -7.23 5.83
N THR A 114 12.98 -8.11 5.82
CA THR A 114 13.08 -9.49 5.30
C THR A 114 12.20 -9.60 4.06
N ILE A 115 12.78 -10.14 3.00
CA ILE A 115 12.15 -10.32 1.69
C ILE A 115 12.26 -11.79 1.31
N THR A 116 11.15 -12.43 0.97
CA THR A 116 11.16 -13.78 0.41
C THR A 116 10.43 -13.77 -0.92
N THR A 117 11.07 -14.25 -1.98
CA THR A 117 10.47 -14.28 -3.32
C THR A 117 10.99 -15.47 -4.13
N ASP A 118 10.22 -15.93 -5.10
CA ASP A 118 10.63 -16.94 -6.08
C ASP A 118 11.25 -16.33 -7.35
N THR A 119 11.16 -15.00 -7.52
CA THR A 119 11.57 -14.31 -8.75
C THR A 119 12.38 -13.05 -8.44
N PRO A 120 13.54 -12.82 -9.09
CA PRO A 120 14.37 -11.68 -8.79
C PRO A 120 13.77 -10.36 -9.27
N PHE A 121 13.92 -9.30 -8.47
CA PHE A 121 13.48 -7.93 -8.78
C PHE A 121 14.40 -6.89 -8.14
N THR A 122 14.22 -5.62 -8.49
CA THR A 122 14.87 -4.49 -7.79
C THR A 122 13.91 -3.89 -6.77
N LEU A 123 14.30 -3.89 -5.49
CA LEU A 123 13.57 -3.17 -4.46
C LEU A 123 13.99 -1.70 -4.48
N VAL A 124 13.02 -0.80 -4.48
CA VAL A 124 13.18 0.63 -4.21
C VAL A 124 12.42 0.93 -2.92
N MET A 125 13.13 1.08 -1.81
CA MET A 125 12.53 1.34 -0.51
C MET A 125 12.80 2.78 -0.08
N ARG A 126 11.81 3.39 0.55
CA ARG A 126 11.96 4.67 1.24
C ARG A 126 11.20 4.64 2.56
N ASP A 127 11.85 5.08 3.63
CA ASP A 127 11.20 5.37 4.91
C ASP A 127 11.32 6.88 5.25
N LYS A 128 11.14 7.24 6.52
CA LYS A 128 11.20 8.64 6.96
C LYS A 128 12.62 9.21 6.96
N GLU A 129 13.65 8.37 7.04
CA GLU A 129 15.05 8.74 7.29
C GLU A 129 15.94 8.47 6.06
N GLN A 130 15.65 7.42 5.31
CA GLN A 130 16.49 6.93 4.24
C GLN A 130 15.72 6.42 3.02
N SER A 131 16.47 6.24 1.93
CA SER A 131 16.00 5.54 0.74
C SER A 131 17.11 4.66 0.19
N LEU A 132 16.78 3.44 -0.20
CA LEU A 132 17.71 2.50 -0.82
C LEU A 132 17.11 1.91 -2.09
N GLN A 133 18.01 1.48 -2.98
CA GLN A 133 17.67 0.68 -4.15
C GLN A 133 18.64 -0.49 -4.21
N THR A 134 18.11 -1.71 -4.21
CA THR A 134 18.94 -2.93 -4.19
C THR A 134 18.34 -4.04 -5.06
N ALA A 135 19.19 -4.90 -5.58
CA ALA A 135 18.78 -6.12 -6.27
C ALA A 135 18.40 -7.19 -5.23
N VAL A 136 17.25 -7.82 -5.44
CA VAL A 136 16.74 -8.92 -4.61
C VAL A 136 16.76 -10.19 -5.46
N PRO A 137 17.63 -11.16 -5.15
CA PRO A 137 17.58 -12.47 -5.81
C PRO A 137 16.37 -13.29 -5.33
N ALA A 138 16.04 -14.35 -6.07
CA ALA A 138 15.13 -15.37 -5.57
C ALA A 138 15.68 -16.02 -4.29
N GLY A 139 14.79 -16.42 -3.38
CA GLY A 139 15.10 -16.87 -2.03
C GLY A 139 14.76 -15.82 -0.99
N THR A 140 15.46 -15.86 0.15
CA THR A 140 15.29 -14.91 1.25
C THR A 140 16.46 -13.93 1.29
N THR A 141 16.15 -12.64 1.33
CA THR A 141 17.10 -11.53 1.51
C THR A 141 16.75 -10.77 2.77
N GLU A 142 17.75 -10.51 3.62
CA GLU A 142 17.62 -9.61 4.76
C GLU A 142 18.42 -8.33 4.50
N ILE A 143 17.84 -7.18 4.86
CA ILE A 143 18.44 -5.87 4.74
C ILE A 143 18.44 -5.23 6.12
N ASP A 144 19.62 -4.90 6.63
CA ASP A 144 19.81 -4.10 7.83
C ASP A 144 19.61 -2.61 7.51
N LEU A 145 18.87 -1.92 8.36
CA LEU A 145 18.52 -0.50 8.25
C LEU A 145 19.09 0.34 9.40
N SER A 146 19.78 -0.29 10.36
CA SER A 146 20.36 0.37 11.53
C SER A 146 21.57 1.27 11.23
#